data_AF-A0AA36NJ01-F1
#
_entry.id   AF-A0AA36NJ01-F1
#
_cell.length_a   1.000
_cell.length_b   1.000
_cell.length_c   1.000
_cell.angle_alpha   90.00
_cell.angle_beta   90.00
_cell.angle_gamma   90.00
#
_symmetry.space_group_name_H-M   'P 1'
#
loop_
_entity.id
_entity.type
_entity.pdbx_description
1 polymer ?
#
loop_
_entity_poly.entity_id
_entity_poly.type
_entity_poly.pdbx_seq_one_letter_code
_entity_poly.pdbx_strand_id
1 'polypeptide(L)'
;MSGPGFLDYLAVAQMVVFAPLLLLLMAVTLRVLRCNLLHDLLQNHIECIHEAQRLRRILKRLAFSGMCLTALLAIWGMVGYLPGFFSTYYVDRNTNGGSDVLMAFGVIGFVHGAAFILVWPLAIGLFFCVLSVVFTVQELFFMGLVSSFNELHSDIAHSGLQVVAANPAGMNIKETDLYRFQERYLKCWGLYKKIQWRLAAPFLVFWALEVPLMGWSIWSLSQGFGGQTDQRATRLRDHWPLVVRWAWLMANSPWFGAGCYVLGLLPWGSIFYASLIRRYCRRLLFTNINLRTVFLRFVADLELEFGVLLLQATPKALVVVIPILLVNTLGYIADGTRLLVALSQKQLPGLQSFATARSCCALLAAYQPPQDALRSRLGSEPGEGIEELSEELQHVLSLEEFKDFGLGVQLVTDLGEQAMHSVESFLGERPPSQAWGHLSQTGSFMLRLPGARPMAAALLLNKSGRKRSGQKVGKAVLHAIAAAR
;
A
#
# COMPACT_ATOMS: atom_id res chain seq x y z
N MET A 1 -20.54 -9.81 -8.52
CA MET A 1 -20.16 -8.39 -8.34
C MET A 1 -19.18 -7.98 -9.44
N SER A 2 -19.73 -7.47 -10.54
CA SER A 2 -19.04 -7.12 -11.80
C SER A 2 -18.77 -5.62 -11.84
N GLY A 3 -17.53 -5.20 -11.55
CA GLY A 3 -17.11 -3.78 -11.59
C GLY A 3 -15.87 -3.44 -10.76
N PRO A 4 -15.36 -2.19 -10.84
CA PRO A 4 -14.27 -1.63 -10.03
C PRO A 4 -14.64 -1.43 -8.55
N GLY A 5 -15.92 -1.63 -8.19
CA GLY A 5 -16.45 -1.47 -6.83
C GLY A 5 -15.76 -2.27 -5.73
N PHE A 6 -14.95 -3.30 -6.06
CA PHE A 6 -14.18 -4.01 -5.02
C PHE A 6 -13.15 -3.12 -4.30
N LEU A 7 -12.52 -2.19 -5.02
CA LEU A 7 -11.62 -1.20 -4.41
C LEU A 7 -12.40 -0.19 -3.59
N ASP A 8 -13.59 0.18 -4.06
CA ASP A 8 -14.46 1.10 -3.35
C ASP A 8 -14.99 0.45 -2.06
N TYR A 9 -15.31 -0.84 -2.03
CA TYR A 9 -15.66 -1.56 -0.80
C TYR A 9 -14.50 -1.64 0.19
N LEU A 10 -13.28 -1.91 -0.27
CA LEU A 10 -12.09 -1.92 0.59
C LEU A 10 -11.82 -0.52 1.15
N ALA A 11 -11.89 0.51 0.31
CA ALA A 11 -11.71 1.90 0.72
C ALA A 11 -12.78 2.34 1.71
N VAL A 12 -14.05 2.01 1.45
CA VAL A 12 -15.18 2.29 2.34
C VAL A 12 -15.02 1.54 3.65
N ALA A 13 -14.62 0.26 3.65
CA ALA A 13 -14.37 -0.49 4.88
C ALA A 13 -13.25 0.16 5.71
N GLN A 14 -12.14 0.55 5.08
CA GLN A 14 -11.06 1.26 5.76
C GLN A 14 -11.54 2.60 6.34
N MET A 15 -12.36 3.35 5.60
CA MET A 15 -12.93 4.63 6.06
C MET A 15 -13.91 4.46 7.21
N VAL A 16 -14.85 3.52 7.11
CA VAL A 16 -15.88 3.27 8.12
C VAL A 16 -15.26 2.86 9.45
N VAL A 17 -14.13 2.13 9.42
CA VAL A 17 -13.41 1.77 10.65
C VAL A 17 -12.50 2.91 11.12
N PHE A 18 -11.85 3.64 10.21
CA PHE A 18 -10.88 4.68 10.58
C PHE A 18 -11.53 5.96 11.09
N ALA A 19 -12.62 6.41 10.47
CA ALA A 19 -13.27 7.67 10.82
C ALA A 19 -13.74 7.70 12.29
N PRO A 20 -14.38 6.66 12.86
CA PRO A 20 -14.71 6.62 14.29
C PRO A 20 -13.47 6.69 15.19
N LEU A 21 -12.38 6.01 14.82
CA LEU A 21 -11.13 6.06 15.58
C LEU A 21 -10.52 7.47 15.55
N LEU A 22 -10.50 8.11 14.39
CA LEU A 22 -10.03 9.50 14.23
C LEU A 22 -10.89 10.48 15.03
N LEU A 23 -12.21 10.36 14.96
CA LEU A 23 -13.15 11.20 15.71
C LEU A 23 -12.98 10.99 17.22
N LEU A 24 -12.80 9.75 17.67
CA LEU A 24 -12.52 9.42 19.06
C LEU A 24 -11.20 10.04 19.51
N LEU A 25 -10.13 9.87 18.74
CA LEU A 25 -8.81 10.44 19.01
C LEU A 25 -8.88 11.97 19.06
N MET A 26 -9.60 12.60 18.14
CA MET A 26 -9.84 14.05 18.13
C MET A 26 -10.61 14.51 19.37
N ALA A 27 -11.74 13.86 19.68
CA ALA A 27 -12.59 14.22 20.81
C ALA A 27 -11.84 14.12 22.14
N VAL A 28 -11.07 13.04 22.33
CA VAL A 28 -10.23 12.82 23.51
C VAL A 28 -9.12 13.86 23.59
N THR A 29 -8.43 14.13 22.48
CA THR A 29 -7.36 15.14 22.43
C THR A 29 -7.89 16.53 22.76
N LEU A 30 -9.02 16.94 22.19
CA LEU A 30 -9.67 18.23 22.50
C LEU A 30 -10.09 18.31 23.97
N ARG A 31 -10.59 17.21 24.55
CA ARG A 31 -10.94 17.14 25.97
C ARG A 31 -9.70 17.28 26.87
N VAL A 32 -8.57 16.72 26.47
CA VAL A 32 -7.29 16.86 27.18
C VAL A 32 -6.77 18.29 27.09
N LEU A 33 -6.85 18.92 25.91
CA LEU A 33 -6.46 20.32 25.74
C LEU A 33 -7.27 21.29 26.61
N ARG A 34 -8.55 21.00 26.82
CA ARG A 34 -9.45 21.79 27.68
C ARG A 34 -9.39 21.39 29.16
N CYS A 35 -8.51 20.48 29.53
CA CYS A 35 -8.43 19.97 30.90
C CYS A 35 -7.69 20.96 31.80
N ASN A 36 -8.27 21.26 32.98
CA ASN A 36 -7.60 22.07 34.01
C ASN A 36 -6.24 21.51 34.44
N LEU A 37 -6.03 20.19 34.34
CA LEU A 37 -4.74 19.57 34.64
C LEU A 37 -3.63 19.99 33.67
N LEU A 38 -3.95 20.21 32.39
CA LEU A 38 -2.97 20.69 31.41
C LEU A 38 -2.67 22.18 31.63
N HIS A 39 -3.70 22.95 32.01
CA HIS A 39 -3.53 24.34 32.38
C HIS A 39 -2.64 24.50 33.62
N ASP A 40 -2.88 23.69 34.65
CA ASP A 40 -2.03 23.61 35.86
C ASP A 40 -0.58 23.28 35.49
N LEU A 41 -0.36 22.28 34.62
CA LEU A 41 0.98 21.93 34.13
C LEU A 41 1.69 23.14 33.48
N LEU A 42 1.00 23.84 32.58
CA LEU A 42 1.56 24.95 31.83
C LEU A 42 1.85 26.18 32.71
N GLN A 43 0.99 26.47 33.68
CA GLN A 43 1.13 27.66 34.53
C GLN A 43 2.06 27.45 35.71
N ASN A 44 2.02 26.27 36.33
CA ASN A 44 2.60 26.07 37.66
C ASN A 44 3.78 25.10 37.69
N HIS A 45 4.02 24.33 36.63
CA HIS A 45 5.01 23.25 36.67
C HIS A 45 6.12 23.36 35.61
N ILE A 46 5.87 24.05 34.49
CA ILE A 46 6.84 24.20 33.40
C ILE A 46 7.64 25.50 33.56
N GLU A 47 8.95 25.36 33.80
CA GLU A 47 9.91 26.45 33.94
C GLU A 47 11.18 26.13 33.14
N CYS A 48 11.02 25.83 31.85
CA CYS A 48 12.14 25.42 30.99
C CYS A 48 12.11 26.08 29.62
N ILE A 49 12.71 27.28 29.52
CA ILE A 49 12.73 28.10 28.29
C ILE A 49 13.45 27.37 27.15
N HIS A 50 14.57 26.69 27.44
CA HIS A 50 15.36 25.98 26.42
C HIS A 50 14.59 24.83 25.79
N GLU A 51 13.92 24.00 26.59
CA GLU A 51 13.08 22.92 26.05
C GLU A 51 11.86 23.47 25.32
N ALA A 52 11.27 24.59 25.76
CA ALA A 52 10.18 25.24 25.02
C ALA A 52 10.61 25.69 23.61
N GLN A 53 11.82 26.24 23.47
CA GLN A 53 12.38 26.62 22.16
C GLN A 53 12.67 25.38 21.28
N ARG A 54 13.17 24.29 21.88
CA ARG A 54 13.37 23.03 21.17
C ARG A 54 12.04 22.45 20.69
N LEU A 55 11.03 22.37 21.56
CA LEU A 55 9.69 21.92 21.23
C LEU A 55 9.11 22.75 20.09
N ARG A 56 9.19 24.08 20.15
CA ARG A 56 8.73 24.97 19.06
C ARG A 56 9.39 24.65 17.72
N ARG A 57 10.70 24.38 17.70
CA ARG A 57 11.41 23.98 16.46
C ARG A 57 10.95 22.63 15.94
N ILE A 58 10.77 21.65 16.82
CA ILE A 58 10.28 20.32 16.45
C ILE A 58 8.85 20.41 15.90
N LEU A 59 7.95 21.14 16.57
CA LEU A 59 6.57 21.32 16.12
C LEU A 59 6.47 22.02 14.78
N LYS A 60 7.30 23.03 14.52
CA LYS A 60 7.36 23.66 13.18
C LYS A 60 7.73 22.65 12.10
N ARG A 61 8.71 21.78 12.37
CA ARG A 61 9.13 20.73 11.43
C ARG A 61 8.04 19.68 11.24
N LEU A 62 7.43 19.21 12.32
CA LEU A 62 6.34 18.23 12.27
C LEU A 62 5.11 18.77 11.54
N ALA A 63 4.72 20.02 11.81
CA ALA A 63 3.62 20.68 11.12
C ALA A 63 3.93 20.85 9.62
N PHE A 64 5.13 21.31 9.26
CA PHE A 64 5.54 21.44 7.87
C PHE A 64 5.53 20.09 7.14
N SER A 65 6.12 19.04 7.74
CA SER A 65 6.11 17.70 7.19
C SER A 65 4.69 17.14 7.05
N GLY A 66 3.83 17.34 8.06
CA GLY A 66 2.43 16.93 8.02
C GLY A 66 1.64 17.63 6.92
N MET A 67 1.85 18.93 6.72
CA MET A 67 1.24 19.70 5.62
C MET A 67 1.72 19.20 4.26
N CYS A 68 3.03 19.02 4.08
CA CYS A 68 3.60 18.54 2.82
C CYS A 68 3.09 17.14 2.49
N LEU A 69 3.09 16.23 3.48
CA LEU A 69 2.58 14.88 3.31
C LEU A 69 1.08 14.91 2.98
N THR A 70 0.27 15.68 3.70
CA THR A 70 -1.17 15.84 3.39
C THR A 70 -1.39 16.35 1.97
N ALA A 71 -0.62 17.35 1.52
CA ALA A 71 -0.72 17.89 0.18
C ALA A 71 -0.32 16.87 -0.90
N LEU A 72 0.80 16.16 -0.72
CA LEU A 72 1.25 15.12 -1.64
C LEU A 72 0.22 13.98 -1.77
N LEU A 73 -0.33 13.55 -0.63
CA LEU A 73 -1.36 12.52 -0.60
C LEU A 73 -2.66 13.02 -1.20
N ALA A 74 -3.03 14.29 -1.01
CA ALA A 74 -4.20 14.89 -1.65
C ALA A 74 -4.05 14.92 -3.17
N ILE A 75 -2.89 15.37 -3.68
CA ILE A 75 -2.59 15.42 -5.11
C ILE A 75 -2.62 14.00 -5.70
N TRP A 76 -1.98 13.03 -5.04
CA TRP A 76 -2.02 11.64 -5.50
C TRP A 76 -3.46 11.09 -5.50
N GLY A 77 -4.24 11.39 -4.47
CA GLY A 77 -5.67 11.05 -4.41
C GLY A 77 -6.44 11.65 -5.58
N MET A 78 -6.24 12.94 -5.88
CA MET A 78 -6.85 13.59 -7.04
C MET A 78 -6.45 12.92 -8.35
N VAL A 79 -5.18 12.61 -8.57
CA VAL A 79 -4.72 11.92 -9.79
C VAL A 79 -5.34 10.53 -9.93
N GLY A 80 -5.54 9.80 -8.83
CA GLY A 80 -6.22 8.51 -8.85
C GLY A 80 -7.73 8.62 -9.07
N TYR A 81 -8.39 9.57 -8.40
CA TYR A 81 -9.85 9.67 -8.37
C TYR A 81 -10.46 10.45 -9.54
N LEU A 82 -9.81 11.53 -9.98
CA LEU A 82 -10.35 12.44 -11.00
C LEU A 82 -10.59 11.76 -12.37
N PRO A 83 -9.69 10.93 -12.93
CA PRO A 83 -9.94 10.30 -14.23
C PRO A 83 -11.12 9.32 -14.20
N GLY A 84 -11.27 8.58 -13.08
CA GLY A 84 -12.41 7.68 -12.92
C GLY A 84 -13.75 8.40 -12.77
N PHE A 85 -13.74 9.69 -12.43
CA PHE A 85 -14.95 10.54 -12.38
C PHE A 85 -15.52 10.83 -13.77
N PHE A 86 -14.64 10.92 -14.77
CA PHE A 86 -15.00 11.13 -16.18
C PHE A 86 -14.99 9.83 -17.00
N SER A 87 -14.80 8.69 -16.33
CA SER A 87 -14.82 7.38 -16.98
C SER A 87 -16.22 7.07 -17.48
N THR A 88 -16.31 6.61 -18.73
CA THR A 88 -17.55 6.12 -19.32
C THR A 88 -18.19 5.04 -18.46
N TYR A 89 -17.43 4.28 -17.67
CA TYR A 89 -17.99 3.28 -16.74
C TYR A 89 -19.07 3.82 -15.79
N TYR A 90 -18.96 5.06 -15.30
CA TYR A 90 -19.95 5.69 -14.41
C TYR A 90 -21.05 6.45 -15.16
N VAL A 91 -20.90 6.61 -16.47
CA VAL A 91 -21.75 7.44 -17.33
C VAL A 91 -22.52 6.59 -18.36
N ASP A 92 -22.06 5.37 -18.63
CA ASP A 92 -22.57 4.55 -19.72
C ASP A 92 -23.94 3.96 -19.37
N ARG A 93 -24.93 4.39 -20.14
CA ARG A 93 -26.36 4.15 -19.95
C ARG A 93 -26.75 2.71 -20.31
N ASN A 94 -25.92 2.04 -21.09
CA ASN A 94 -26.22 0.72 -21.67
C ASN A 94 -25.95 -0.45 -20.71
N THR A 95 -25.14 -0.28 -19.67
CA THR A 95 -24.77 -1.35 -18.73
C THR A 95 -25.65 -1.41 -17.48
N ASN A 96 -26.35 -0.33 -17.12
CA ASN A 96 -27.00 -0.20 -15.80
C ASN A 96 -28.54 -0.04 -15.80
N GLY A 97 -29.21 -0.18 -16.95
CA GLY A 97 -30.67 -0.31 -17.03
C GLY A 97 -31.50 0.89 -16.51
N GLY A 98 -31.96 1.75 -17.42
CA GLY A 98 -32.95 2.80 -17.14
C GLY A 98 -32.38 4.18 -16.76
N SER A 99 -33.07 5.26 -17.14
CA SER A 99 -32.64 6.66 -16.95
C SER A 99 -32.46 7.07 -15.50
N ASP A 100 -33.28 6.52 -14.60
CA ASP A 100 -33.34 6.97 -13.21
C ASP A 100 -32.21 6.36 -12.37
N VAL A 101 -31.79 5.15 -12.76
CA VAL A 101 -30.65 4.45 -12.18
C VAL A 101 -29.33 5.17 -12.53
N LEU A 102 -29.24 5.74 -13.75
CA LEU A 102 -28.08 6.51 -14.18
C LEU A 102 -27.86 7.79 -13.35
N MET A 103 -28.93 8.53 -13.03
CA MET A 103 -28.83 9.70 -12.14
C MET A 103 -28.42 9.29 -10.73
N ALA A 104 -28.99 8.21 -10.18
CA ALA A 104 -28.62 7.72 -8.86
C ALA A 104 -27.14 7.29 -8.79
N PHE A 105 -26.64 6.53 -9.77
CA PHE A 105 -25.24 6.14 -9.84
C PHE A 105 -24.30 7.31 -10.13
N GLY A 106 -24.71 8.28 -10.96
CA GLY A 106 -23.96 9.51 -11.21
C GLY A 106 -23.84 10.38 -9.97
N VAL A 107 -24.92 10.55 -9.19
CA VAL A 107 -24.91 11.28 -7.92
C VAL A 107 -24.10 10.54 -6.86
N ILE A 108 -24.24 9.22 -6.74
CA ILE A 108 -23.44 8.41 -5.80
C ILE A 108 -21.95 8.46 -6.17
N GLY A 109 -21.61 8.36 -7.46
CA GLY A 109 -20.24 8.51 -7.96
C GLY A 109 -19.69 9.91 -7.71
N PHE A 110 -20.52 10.95 -7.89
CA PHE A 110 -20.17 12.34 -7.60
C PHE A 110 -19.87 12.54 -6.11
N VAL A 111 -20.79 12.11 -5.24
CA VAL A 111 -20.64 12.20 -3.78
C VAL A 111 -19.43 11.40 -3.31
N HIS A 112 -19.22 10.20 -3.86
CA HIS A 112 -18.07 9.37 -3.55
C HIS A 112 -16.76 10.04 -3.99
N GLY A 113 -16.64 10.48 -5.24
CA GLY A 113 -15.44 11.17 -5.71
C GLY A 113 -15.17 12.48 -4.95
N ALA A 114 -16.20 13.28 -4.66
CA ALA A 114 -16.06 14.48 -3.84
C ALA A 114 -15.62 14.15 -2.41
N ALA A 115 -16.13 13.07 -1.81
CA ALA A 115 -15.67 12.61 -0.50
C ALA A 115 -14.19 12.22 -0.51
N PHE A 116 -13.72 11.50 -1.53
CA PHE A 116 -12.31 11.10 -1.62
C PHE A 116 -11.37 12.26 -2.00
N ILE A 117 -11.84 13.24 -2.77
CA ILE A 117 -11.05 14.40 -3.18
C ILE A 117 -10.97 15.46 -2.08
N LEU A 118 -12.05 15.67 -1.31
CA LEU A 118 -12.14 16.74 -0.31
C LEU A 118 -12.07 16.21 1.12
N VAL A 119 -12.96 15.28 1.49
CA VAL A 119 -13.10 14.82 2.87
C VAL A 119 -11.89 14.02 3.32
N TRP A 120 -11.31 13.20 2.45
CA TRP A 120 -10.20 12.34 2.84
C TRP A 120 -8.87 13.09 3.08
N PRO A 121 -8.44 14.03 2.22
CA PRO A 121 -7.30 14.89 2.55
C PRO A 121 -7.50 15.67 3.85
N LEU A 122 -8.71 16.16 4.11
CA LEU A 122 -9.04 16.81 5.37
C LEU A 122 -8.95 15.84 6.55
N ALA A 123 -9.41 14.60 6.41
CA ALA A 123 -9.30 13.57 7.44
C ALA A 123 -7.84 13.20 7.72
N ILE A 124 -7.00 13.06 6.68
CA ILE A 124 -5.56 12.82 6.81
C ILE A 124 -4.87 14.00 7.52
N GLY A 125 -5.15 15.23 7.07
CA GLY A 125 -4.59 16.43 7.68
C GLY A 125 -5.00 16.57 9.14
N LEU A 126 -6.28 16.30 9.44
CA LEU A 126 -6.80 16.26 10.80
C LEU A 126 -6.10 15.18 11.63
N PHE A 127 -5.88 13.99 11.09
CA PHE A 127 -5.16 12.91 11.76
C PHE A 127 -3.73 13.33 12.14
N PHE A 128 -2.95 13.88 11.20
CA PHE A 128 -1.61 14.38 11.50
C PHE A 128 -1.60 15.54 12.49
N CYS A 129 -2.60 16.43 12.42
CA CYS A 129 -2.78 17.50 13.39
C CYS A 129 -3.00 16.95 14.80
N VAL A 130 -3.92 15.99 14.94
CA VAL A 130 -4.22 15.36 16.23
C VAL A 130 -3.01 14.62 16.79
N LEU A 131 -2.29 13.85 15.97
CA LEU A 131 -1.04 13.19 16.37
C LEU A 131 0.02 14.20 16.85
N SER A 132 0.16 15.33 16.14
CA SER A 132 1.10 16.39 16.54
C SER A 132 0.72 17.00 17.89
N VAL A 133 -0.57 17.16 18.17
CA VAL A 133 -1.06 17.63 19.47
C VAL A 133 -0.78 16.59 20.57
N VAL A 134 -1.04 15.31 20.33
CA VAL A 134 -0.75 14.26 21.32
C VAL A 134 0.75 14.21 21.64
N PHE A 135 1.60 14.30 20.61
CA PHE A 135 3.05 14.41 20.78
C PHE A 135 3.43 15.67 21.60
N THR A 136 2.83 16.82 21.30
CA THR A 136 3.04 18.06 22.06
C THR A 136 2.69 17.86 23.53
N VAL A 137 1.56 17.22 23.82
CA VAL A 137 1.12 16.95 25.18
C VAL A 137 2.11 16.04 25.91
N GLN A 138 2.66 15.01 25.25
CA GLN A 138 3.72 14.17 25.83
C GLN A 138 4.99 14.96 26.13
N GLU A 139 5.45 15.81 25.21
CA GLU A 139 6.62 16.68 25.40
C GLU A 139 6.41 17.68 26.55
N LEU A 140 5.21 18.27 26.68
CA LEU A 140 4.91 19.18 27.80
C LEU A 140 5.04 18.49 29.16
N PHE A 141 4.65 17.22 29.28
CA PHE A 141 4.88 16.47 30.52
C PHE A 141 6.33 16.19 30.78
N PHE A 142 7.06 15.80 29.74
CA PHE A 142 8.51 15.63 29.84
C PHE A 142 9.16 16.93 30.34
N MET A 143 8.75 18.07 29.80
CA MET A 143 9.21 19.39 30.25
C MET A 143 8.85 19.68 31.71
N GLY A 144 7.65 19.33 32.18
CA GLY A 144 7.28 19.50 33.59
C GLY A 144 8.15 18.66 34.54
N LEU A 145 8.41 17.40 34.16
CA LEU A 145 9.31 16.51 34.91
C LEU A 145 10.75 17.02 34.92
N VAL A 146 11.26 17.49 33.77
CA VAL A 146 12.59 18.11 33.67
C VAL A 146 12.66 19.41 34.48
N SER A 147 11.60 20.21 34.51
CA SER A 147 11.56 21.46 35.30
C SER A 147 11.66 21.21 36.81
N SER A 148 11.27 20.02 37.28
CA SER A 148 11.45 19.65 38.69
C SER A 148 12.94 19.62 39.09
N PHE A 149 13.86 19.40 38.14
CA PHE A 149 15.30 19.42 38.40
C PHE A 149 15.84 20.82 38.73
N ASN A 150 15.07 21.88 38.47
CA ASN A 150 15.45 23.24 38.86
C ASN A 150 15.63 23.38 40.38
N GLU A 151 14.95 22.53 41.17
CA GLU A 151 15.09 22.50 42.63
C GLU A 151 16.48 22.02 43.09
N LEU A 152 17.20 21.28 42.25
CA LEU A 152 18.51 20.72 42.60
C LEU A 152 19.65 21.73 42.41
N HIS A 153 19.54 22.62 41.42
CA HIS A 153 20.59 23.60 41.12
C HIS A 153 20.06 24.73 40.23
N SER A 154 20.41 25.99 40.55
CA SER A 154 19.97 27.18 39.80
C SER A 154 20.38 27.15 38.33
N ASP A 155 21.58 26.64 38.03
CA ASP A 155 22.09 26.56 36.65
C ASP A 155 21.24 25.65 35.75
N ILE A 156 20.51 24.69 36.33
CA ILE A 156 19.59 23.83 35.56
C ILE A 156 18.43 24.67 35.03
N ALA A 157 17.90 25.60 35.83
CA ALA A 157 16.84 26.50 35.41
C ALA A 157 17.31 27.46 34.29
N HIS A 158 18.54 27.95 34.38
CA HIS A 158 19.09 28.91 33.42
C HIS A 158 19.62 28.26 32.13
N SER A 159 20.38 27.17 32.24
CA SER A 159 21.10 26.56 31.10
C SER A 159 20.46 25.25 30.60
N GLY A 160 19.54 24.68 31.36
CA GLY A 160 18.88 23.41 31.06
C GLY A 160 19.63 22.19 31.58
N LEU A 161 18.86 21.15 31.92
CA LEU A 161 19.37 19.89 32.49
C LEU A 161 20.43 19.22 31.62
N GLN A 162 20.27 19.25 30.29
CA GLN A 162 21.22 18.64 29.38
C GLN A 162 22.61 19.27 29.45
N VAL A 163 22.69 20.59 29.58
CA VAL A 163 23.97 21.33 29.63
C VAL A 163 24.67 21.07 30.96
N VAL A 164 23.92 21.15 32.06
CA VAL A 164 24.47 20.85 33.40
C VAL A 164 24.93 19.40 33.48
N ALA A 165 24.15 18.45 32.96
CA ALA A 165 24.54 17.04 32.91
C ALA A 165 25.70 16.74 31.94
N ALA A 166 26.10 17.67 31.07
CA ALA A 166 27.27 17.52 30.22
C ALA A 166 28.54 18.07 30.88
N ASN A 167 28.41 18.92 31.90
CA ASN A 167 29.52 19.55 32.59
C ASN A 167 29.90 18.79 33.86
N PRO A 168 31.19 18.47 34.08
CA PRO A 168 31.64 17.69 35.22
C PRO A 168 31.75 18.48 36.53
N ALA A 169 31.08 19.64 36.64
CA ALA A 169 31.09 20.41 37.88
C ALA A 169 30.23 19.70 38.94
N GLY A 170 30.78 19.54 40.15
CA GLY A 170 30.04 18.98 41.27
C GLY A 170 28.96 19.95 41.75
N MET A 171 27.72 19.48 41.87
CA MET A 171 26.61 20.25 42.43
C MET A 171 26.57 20.08 43.94
N ASN A 172 26.49 21.21 44.65
CA ASN A 172 26.35 21.22 46.09
C ASN A 172 24.87 21.16 46.49
N ILE A 173 24.33 19.95 46.60
CA ILE A 173 22.91 19.68 46.84
C ILE A 173 22.69 19.41 48.33
N LYS A 174 21.71 20.09 48.94
CA LYS A 174 21.27 19.83 50.32
C LYS A 174 20.13 18.83 50.36
N GLU A 175 19.88 18.24 51.53
CA GLU A 175 18.74 17.35 51.75
C GLU A 175 17.39 18.02 51.47
N THR A 176 17.25 19.30 51.83
CA THR A 176 16.04 20.09 51.56
C THR A 176 15.75 20.26 50.07
N ASP A 177 16.79 20.37 49.26
CA ASP A 177 16.68 20.55 47.81
C ASP A 177 16.19 19.24 47.17
N LEU A 178 16.72 18.11 47.67
CA LEU A 178 16.28 16.78 47.25
C LEU A 178 14.81 16.52 47.63
N TYR A 179 14.37 16.94 48.83
CA TYR A 179 12.98 16.81 49.24
C TYR A 179 12.03 17.61 48.33
N ARG A 180 12.37 18.88 48.05
CA ARG A 180 11.60 19.75 47.14
C ARG A 180 11.53 19.16 45.73
N PHE A 181 12.65 18.65 45.22
CA PHE A 181 12.70 17.93 43.96
C PHE A 181 11.72 16.75 43.95
N GLN A 182 11.77 15.88 44.97
CA GLN A 182 10.92 14.69 45.05
C GLN A 182 9.43 15.05 45.07
N GLU A 183 9.06 16.04 45.89
CA GLU A 183 7.68 16.53 46.00
C GLU A 183 7.18 17.06 44.64
N ARG A 184 7.95 17.95 44.00
CA ARG A 184 7.59 18.55 42.72
C ARG A 184 7.52 17.51 41.60
N TYR A 185 8.48 16.57 41.57
CA TYR A 185 8.52 15.50 40.58
C TYR A 185 7.33 14.54 40.72
N LEU A 186 6.99 14.12 41.96
CA LEU A 186 5.82 13.27 42.21
C LEU A 186 4.50 13.96 41.82
N LYS A 187 4.38 15.27 42.05
CA LYS A 187 3.22 16.04 41.63
C LYS A 187 3.07 16.06 40.11
N CYS A 188 4.15 16.37 39.38
CA CYS A 188 4.17 16.33 37.91
C CYS A 188 3.88 14.93 37.36
N TRP A 189 4.46 13.91 37.99
CA TRP A 189 4.24 12.50 37.66
C TRP A 189 2.77 12.08 37.82
N GLY A 190 2.11 12.54 38.90
CA GLY A 190 0.68 12.31 39.11
C GLY A 190 -0.19 12.96 38.04
N LEU A 191 0.15 14.18 37.59
CA LEU A 191 -0.54 14.86 36.49
C LEU A 191 -0.39 14.10 35.17
N TYR A 192 0.83 13.67 34.86
CA TYR A 192 1.15 12.86 33.69
C TYR A 192 0.29 11.59 33.65
N LYS A 193 0.25 10.79 34.73
CA LYS A 193 -0.57 9.56 34.79
C LYS A 193 -2.05 9.83 34.55
N LYS A 194 -2.61 10.88 35.17
CA LYS A 194 -4.03 11.24 35.01
C LYS A 194 -4.37 11.60 33.57
N ILE A 195 -3.48 12.29 32.85
CA ILE A 195 -3.73 12.68 31.46
C ILE A 195 -3.49 11.51 30.50
N GLN A 196 -2.48 10.68 30.74
CA GLN A 196 -2.29 9.45 29.95
C GLN A 196 -3.51 8.53 30.02
N TRP A 197 -4.11 8.39 31.20
CA TRP A 197 -5.36 7.65 31.35
C TRP A 197 -6.49 8.18 30.47
N ARG A 198 -6.57 9.50 30.28
CA ARG A 198 -7.56 10.11 29.39
C ARG A 198 -7.23 9.86 27.93
N LEU A 199 -5.95 9.83 27.57
CA LEU A 199 -5.48 9.58 26.20
C LEU A 199 -5.52 8.09 25.81
N ALA A 200 -5.68 7.17 26.76
CA ALA A 200 -5.53 5.74 26.51
C ALA A 200 -6.64 5.11 25.65
N ALA A 201 -7.88 5.58 25.76
CA ALA A 201 -9.02 4.96 25.10
C ALA A 201 -8.85 4.82 23.56
N PRO A 202 -8.44 5.86 22.82
CA PRO A 202 -8.12 5.73 21.39
C PRO A 202 -7.07 4.64 21.08
N PHE A 203 -6.02 4.52 21.89
CA PHE A 203 -4.98 3.50 21.67
C PHE A 203 -5.48 2.09 21.97
N LEU A 204 -6.33 1.92 22.98
CA LEU A 204 -6.96 0.63 23.28
C LEU A 204 -7.88 0.20 22.14
N VAL A 205 -8.69 1.12 21.59
CA VAL A 205 -9.55 0.85 20.43
C VAL A 205 -8.71 0.50 19.21
N PHE A 206 -7.63 1.26 18.95
CA PHE A 206 -6.71 0.96 17.85
C PHE A 206 -6.12 -0.46 17.98
N TRP A 207 -5.55 -0.82 19.13
CA TRP A 207 -4.96 -2.14 19.34
C TRP A 207 -5.99 -3.27 19.30
N ALA A 208 -7.23 -3.03 19.77
CA ALA A 208 -8.32 -3.99 19.66
C ALA A 208 -8.74 -4.27 18.21
N LEU A 209 -8.49 -3.33 17.29
CA LEU A 209 -8.73 -3.50 15.85
C LEU A 209 -7.53 -4.14 15.13
N GLU A 210 -6.30 -3.79 15.52
CA GLU A 210 -5.07 -4.34 14.93
C GLU A 210 -4.92 -5.85 15.14
N VAL A 211 -5.30 -6.36 16.31
CA VAL A 211 -5.16 -7.79 16.64
C VAL A 211 -6.01 -8.69 15.72
N PRO A 212 -7.31 -8.43 15.50
CA PRO A 212 -8.10 -9.17 14.50
C PRO A 212 -7.55 -9.06 13.07
N LEU A 213 -7.00 -7.90 12.67
CA LEU A 213 -6.41 -7.72 11.34
C LEU A 213 -5.23 -8.67 11.09
N MET A 214 -4.55 -9.13 12.15
CA MET A 214 -3.49 -10.12 12.06
C MET A 214 -3.97 -11.43 11.43
N GLY A 215 -5.20 -11.86 11.70
CA GLY A 215 -5.78 -13.07 11.09
C GLY A 215 -5.87 -12.95 9.57
N TRP A 216 -6.35 -11.80 9.08
CA TRP A 216 -6.40 -11.50 7.65
C TRP A 216 -4.99 -11.41 7.04
N SER A 217 -4.06 -10.76 7.73
CA SER A 217 -2.69 -10.57 7.26
C SER A 217 -1.91 -11.87 7.16
N ILE A 218 -2.08 -12.79 8.13
CA ILE A 218 -1.50 -14.14 8.10
C ILE A 218 -2.11 -14.95 6.96
N TRP A 219 -3.43 -14.89 6.78
CA TRP A 219 -4.09 -15.54 5.64
C TRP A 219 -3.56 -14.99 4.31
N SER A 220 -3.41 -13.67 4.19
CA SER A 220 -2.82 -13.06 3.01
C SER A 220 -1.39 -13.54 2.79
N LEU A 221 -0.53 -13.59 3.82
CA LEU A 221 0.83 -14.11 3.69
C LEU A 221 0.87 -15.58 3.27
N SER A 222 -0.06 -16.41 3.75
CA SER A 222 -0.11 -17.84 3.41
C SER A 222 -0.46 -18.11 1.94
N GLN A 223 -1.13 -17.16 1.27
CA GLN A 223 -1.34 -17.22 -0.19
C GLN A 223 -0.05 -16.93 -1.00
N GLY A 224 1.04 -16.53 -0.33
CA GLY A 224 2.33 -16.23 -0.95
C GLY A 224 2.32 -14.95 -1.79
N PHE A 225 3.41 -14.74 -2.56
CA PHE A 225 3.59 -13.55 -3.43
C PHE A 225 3.39 -13.88 -4.92
N GLY A 226 3.11 -15.14 -5.26
CA GLY A 226 2.95 -15.60 -6.63
C GLY A 226 1.64 -15.11 -7.25
N GLY A 227 1.69 -14.73 -8.54
CA GLY A 227 0.50 -14.37 -9.31
C GLY A 227 -0.26 -15.61 -9.74
N GLN A 228 -1.18 -16.08 -8.88
CA GLN A 228 -2.33 -16.84 -9.38
C GLN A 228 -3.23 -15.89 -10.21
N THR A 229 -4.15 -16.45 -10.99
CA THR A 229 -5.14 -15.68 -11.74
C THR A 229 -6.06 -14.91 -10.76
N ASP A 230 -5.65 -13.70 -10.38
CA ASP A 230 -6.46 -12.80 -9.56
C ASP A 230 -7.47 -12.08 -10.46
N GLN A 231 -8.76 -12.33 -10.21
CA GLN A 231 -9.85 -11.68 -10.94
C GLN A 231 -9.82 -10.14 -10.81
N ARG A 232 -9.16 -9.61 -9.77
CA ARG A 232 -8.94 -8.17 -9.59
C ARG A 232 -7.95 -7.62 -10.61
N ALA A 233 -6.91 -8.39 -10.97
CA ALA A 233 -5.88 -7.94 -11.92
C ALA A 233 -6.44 -7.76 -13.33
N THR A 234 -7.34 -8.65 -13.76
CA THR A 234 -8.02 -8.54 -15.05
C THR A 234 -8.81 -7.23 -15.13
N ARG A 235 -9.47 -6.83 -14.05
CA ARG A 235 -10.23 -5.57 -13.96
C ARG A 235 -9.33 -4.33 -13.91
N LEU A 236 -8.18 -4.43 -13.24
CA LEU A 236 -7.24 -3.32 -13.09
C LEU A 236 -6.44 -3.03 -14.37
N ARG A 237 -6.21 -4.04 -15.21
CA ARG A 237 -5.44 -3.89 -16.45
C ARG A 237 -6.07 -2.90 -17.42
N ASP A 238 -7.40 -2.88 -17.48
CA ASP A 238 -8.14 -2.02 -18.40
C ASP A 238 -8.33 -0.58 -17.84
N HIS A 239 -7.91 -0.34 -16.60
CA HIS A 239 -8.17 0.90 -15.87
C HIS A 239 -6.97 1.35 -15.04
N TRP A 240 -5.95 1.92 -15.69
CA TRP A 240 -4.75 2.45 -15.02
C TRP A 240 -5.03 3.41 -13.83
N PRO A 241 -6.08 4.27 -13.82
CA PRO A 241 -6.35 5.14 -12.68
C PRO A 241 -6.72 4.35 -11.41
N LEU A 242 -7.30 3.15 -11.56
CA LEU A 242 -7.60 2.28 -10.42
C LEU A 242 -6.32 1.71 -9.78
N VAL A 243 -5.27 1.47 -10.58
CA VAL A 243 -3.95 1.07 -10.05
C VAL A 243 -3.36 2.19 -9.20
N VAL A 244 -3.50 3.44 -9.64
CA VAL A 244 -3.06 4.62 -8.86
C VAL A 244 -3.86 4.76 -7.58
N ARG A 245 -5.21 4.64 -7.63
CA ARG A 245 -6.06 4.68 -6.43
C ARG A 245 -5.69 3.59 -5.45
N TRP A 246 -5.47 2.38 -5.93
CA TRP A 246 -5.08 1.25 -5.11
C TRP A 246 -3.72 1.48 -4.42
N ALA A 247 -2.72 1.95 -5.16
CA ALA A 247 -1.41 2.29 -4.59
C ALA A 247 -1.50 3.44 -3.58
N TRP A 248 -2.37 4.41 -3.82
CA TRP A 248 -2.65 5.50 -2.89
C TRP A 248 -3.32 5.02 -1.59
N LEU A 249 -4.33 4.15 -1.69
CA LEU A 249 -4.96 3.51 -0.52
C LEU A 249 -3.93 2.70 0.27
N MET A 250 -3.00 2.05 -0.44
CA MET A 250 -1.93 1.29 0.19
C MET A 250 -1.00 2.17 1.01
N ALA A 251 -0.54 3.29 0.45
CA ALA A 251 0.33 4.24 1.13
C ALA A 251 -0.37 4.94 2.32
N ASN A 252 -1.66 5.23 2.18
CA ASN A 252 -2.45 5.98 3.16
C ASN A 252 -3.23 5.15 4.15
N SER A 253 -3.08 3.82 4.11
CA SER A 253 -3.85 2.98 4.99
C SER A 253 -3.53 3.34 6.44
N PRO A 254 -4.53 3.71 7.25
CA PRO A 254 -4.32 4.01 8.66
C PRO A 254 -4.00 2.75 9.48
N TRP A 255 -4.15 1.57 8.88
CA TRP A 255 -3.94 0.25 9.48
C TRP A 255 -2.60 -0.39 9.08
N PHE A 256 -2.07 -0.03 7.91
CA PHE A 256 -0.88 -0.69 7.34
C PHE A 256 0.21 0.28 6.88
N GLY A 257 -0.11 1.58 6.80
CA GLY A 257 0.80 2.63 6.36
C GLY A 257 1.51 3.32 7.51
N ALA A 258 2.23 4.41 7.20
CA ALA A 258 3.01 5.16 8.19
C ALA A 258 2.18 5.66 9.39
N GLY A 259 0.90 6.00 9.16
CA GLY A 259 -0.02 6.41 10.23
C GLY A 259 -0.24 5.35 11.30
N CYS A 260 -0.30 4.07 10.90
CA CYS A 260 -0.42 2.93 11.82
C CYS A 260 0.78 2.85 12.76
N TYR A 261 1.99 2.94 12.21
CA TYR A 261 3.22 2.88 13.01
C TYR A 261 3.32 4.04 13.99
N VAL A 262 3.01 5.27 13.56
CA VAL A 262 3.05 6.43 14.44
C VAL A 262 2.04 6.27 15.58
N LEU A 263 0.80 5.87 15.27
CA LEU A 263 -0.25 5.69 16.27
C LEU A 263 0.05 4.52 17.22
N GLY A 264 0.49 3.38 16.68
CA GLY A 264 0.78 2.17 17.43
C GLY A 264 2.01 2.30 18.34
N LEU A 265 3.03 3.06 17.92
CA LEU A 265 4.27 3.23 18.70
C LEU A 265 4.26 4.44 19.63
N LEU A 266 3.31 5.38 19.48
CA LEU A 266 3.26 6.60 20.31
C LEU A 266 3.28 6.34 21.83
N PRO A 267 2.61 5.30 22.37
CA PRO A 267 2.68 4.99 23.80
C PRO A 267 4.11 4.69 24.29
N TRP A 268 4.98 4.14 23.42
CA TRP A 268 6.38 3.82 23.75
C TRP A 268 7.30 5.04 23.73
N GLY A 269 6.81 6.22 23.31
CA GLY A 269 7.53 7.49 23.48
C GLY A 269 7.89 7.76 24.95
N SER A 270 7.07 7.29 25.90
CA SER A 270 7.36 7.43 27.33
C SER A 270 8.67 6.74 27.75
N ILE A 271 8.95 5.56 27.19
CA ILE A 271 10.18 4.80 27.47
C ILE A 271 11.40 5.59 26.99
N PHE A 272 11.30 6.23 25.82
CA PHE A 272 12.37 7.09 25.31
C PHE A 272 12.64 8.23 26.30
N TYR A 273 11.60 8.92 26.77
CA TYR A 273 11.75 9.97 27.78
C TYR A 273 12.30 9.45 29.11
N ALA A 274 11.85 8.28 29.57
CA ALA A 274 12.36 7.62 30.78
C ALA A 274 13.87 7.35 30.68
N SER A 275 14.29 6.78 29.56
CA SER A 275 15.70 6.50 29.25
C SER A 275 16.53 7.78 29.20
N LEU A 276 15.96 8.85 28.62
CA LEU A 276 16.60 10.15 28.53
C LEU A 276 16.81 10.78 29.92
N ILE A 277 15.79 10.79 30.78
CA ILE A 277 15.90 11.27 32.17
C ILE A 277 16.94 10.45 32.94
N ARG A 278 16.86 9.11 32.88
CA ARG A 278 17.84 8.22 33.53
C ARG A 278 19.27 8.52 33.08
N ARG A 279 19.48 8.79 31.78
CA ARG A 279 20.79 9.17 31.23
C ARG A 279 21.26 10.51 31.80
N TYR A 280 20.39 11.51 31.90
CA TYR A 280 20.75 12.80 32.52
C TYR A 280 21.09 12.61 34.00
N CYS A 281 20.25 11.93 34.77
CA CYS A 281 20.45 11.69 36.20
C CYS A 281 21.78 11.00 36.52
N ARG A 282 22.21 10.03 35.70
CA ARG A 282 23.49 9.32 35.91
C ARG A 282 24.72 10.23 35.76
N ARG A 283 24.62 11.25 34.91
CA ARG A 283 25.72 12.18 34.61
C ARG A 283 25.83 13.33 35.61
N LEU A 284 24.77 13.60 36.38
CA LEU A 284 24.81 14.57 37.45
C LEU A 284 25.81 14.15 38.53
N LEU A 285 26.73 15.07 38.87
CA LEU A 285 27.74 14.88 39.90
C LEU A 285 27.31 15.61 41.17
N PHE A 286 27.19 14.87 42.26
CA PHE A 286 26.82 15.38 43.58
C PHE A 286 28.07 15.41 44.44
N THR A 287 28.28 16.48 45.19
CA THR A 287 29.37 16.55 46.18
C THR A 287 29.17 15.54 47.31
N ASN A 288 27.92 15.26 47.70
CA ASN A 288 27.55 14.25 48.69
C ASN A 288 27.09 12.94 48.03
N ILE A 289 27.85 11.87 48.24
CA ILE A 289 27.60 10.55 47.62
C ILE A 289 26.35 9.85 48.17
N ASN A 290 25.97 10.11 49.42
CA ASN A 290 24.78 9.52 50.04
C ASN A 290 23.52 10.08 49.39
N LEU A 291 23.47 11.40 49.18
CA LEU A 291 22.35 12.06 48.49
C LEU A 291 22.22 11.61 47.04
N ARG A 292 23.35 11.41 46.34
CA ARG A 292 23.35 10.83 44.98
C ARG A 292 22.67 9.46 44.97
N THR A 293 23.00 8.61 45.93
CA THR A 293 22.45 7.25 46.02
C THR A 293 20.94 7.27 46.26
N VAL A 294 20.46 8.12 47.17
CA VAL A 294 19.03 8.31 47.44
C VAL A 294 18.31 8.85 46.20
N PHE A 295 18.87 9.87 45.55
CA PHE A 295 18.34 10.45 44.32
C PHE A 295 18.23 9.42 43.19
N LEU A 296 19.29 8.67 42.92
CA LEU A 296 19.30 7.67 41.85
C LEU A 296 18.33 6.52 42.13
N ARG A 297 18.17 6.09 43.39
CA ARG A 297 17.15 5.11 43.78
C ARG A 297 15.75 5.64 43.52
N PHE A 298 15.45 6.85 43.99
CA PHE A 298 14.14 7.48 43.75
C PHE A 298 13.80 7.59 42.26
N VAL A 299 14.74 8.02 41.42
CA VAL A 299 14.53 8.10 39.97
C VAL A 299 14.41 6.72 39.33
N ALA A 300 15.12 5.71 39.85
CA ALA A 300 15.02 4.35 39.36
C ALA A 300 13.64 3.73 39.67
N ASP A 301 13.09 4.02 40.85
CA ASP A 301 11.79 3.53 41.32
C ASP A 301 10.62 4.16 40.56
N LEU A 302 10.80 5.34 39.97
CA LEU A 302 9.79 6.04 39.18
C LEU A 302 9.94 5.74 37.69
N GLU A 303 9.25 4.68 37.25
CA GLU A 303 9.25 4.27 35.84
C GLU A 303 8.23 5.07 35.02
N LEU A 304 8.75 5.86 34.06
CA LEU A 304 8.01 6.63 33.06
C LEU A 304 7.40 5.74 31.97
N GLU A 305 6.49 4.87 32.36
CA GLU A 305 5.80 3.95 31.46
C GLU A 305 4.37 4.44 31.18
N PHE A 306 3.93 4.30 29.92
CA PHE A 306 2.52 4.41 29.58
C PHE A 306 1.84 3.13 30.06
N GLY A 307 1.23 3.19 31.24
CA GLY A 307 0.55 2.05 31.87
C GLY A 307 -0.92 2.38 32.12
N VAL A 308 -1.80 2.03 31.17
CA VAL A 308 -3.24 2.23 31.32
C VAL A 308 -4.00 0.97 30.93
N LEU A 309 -4.76 0.41 31.90
CA LEU A 309 -5.50 -0.84 31.75
C LEU A 309 -4.60 -1.98 31.22
N LEU A 310 -4.91 -2.47 30.02
CA LEU A 310 -4.22 -3.57 29.34
C LEU A 310 -2.99 -3.10 28.54
N LEU A 311 -2.86 -1.79 28.28
CA LEU A 311 -1.74 -1.25 27.51
C LEU A 311 -0.62 -0.81 28.47
N GLN A 312 0.41 -1.64 28.54
CA GLN A 312 1.65 -1.34 29.25
C GLN A 312 2.79 -1.19 28.23
N ALA A 313 3.23 0.04 28.01
CA ALA A 313 4.37 0.33 27.16
C ALA A 313 5.67 0.02 27.90
N THR A 314 6.05 -1.25 27.88
CA THR A 314 7.34 -1.73 28.40
C THR A 314 8.26 -2.12 27.22
N PRO A 315 9.58 -2.18 27.44
CA PRO A 315 10.50 -2.71 26.44
C PRO A 315 10.18 -4.16 26.04
N LYS A 316 9.66 -4.97 26.98
CA LYS A 316 9.25 -6.35 26.72
C LYS A 316 8.03 -6.42 25.80
N ALA A 317 7.06 -5.51 25.97
CA ALA A 317 5.88 -5.45 25.12
C ALA A 317 6.19 -5.12 23.64
N LEU A 318 7.31 -4.43 23.36
CA LEU A 318 7.75 -4.18 21.97
C LEU A 318 7.99 -5.47 21.20
N VAL A 319 8.43 -6.54 21.88
CA VAL A 319 8.67 -7.86 21.25
C VAL A 319 7.36 -8.48 20.74
N VAL A 320 6.21 -8.09 21.27
CA VAL A 320 4.89 -8.54 20.80
C VAL A 320 4.29 -7.55 19.79
N VAL A 321 4.38 -6.26 20.10
CA VAL A 321 3.76 -5.17 19.34
C VAL A 321 4.40 -4.96 17.97
N ILE A 322 5.73 -4.99 17.88
CA ILE A 322 6.43 -4.80 16.61
C ILE A 322 6.08 -5.92 15.62
N PRO A 323 6.11 -7.22 15.99
CA PRO A 323 5.65 -8.27 15.09
C PRO A 323 4.21 -8.13 14.61
N ILE A 324 3.27 -7.67 15.46
CA ILE A 324 1.87 -7.45 15.01
C ILE A 324 1.85 -6.41 13.88
N LEU A 325 2.49 -5.26 14.09
CA LEU A 325 2.56 -4.19 13.07
C LEU A 325 3.26 -4.67 11.79
N LEU A 326 4.35 -5.43 11.93
CA LEU A 326 5.08 -5.98 10.80
C LEU A 326 4.26 -7.02 10.03
N VAL A 327 3.62 -7.97 10.72
CA VAL A 327 2.77 -8.99 10.09
C VAL A 327 1.61 -8.34 9.36
N ASN A 328 0.97 -7.33 9.97
CA ASN A 328 -0.11 -6.58 9.33
C ASN A 328 0.36 -5.87 8.06
N THR A 329 1.49 -5.18 8.14
CA THR A 329 2.08 -4.50 6.98
C THR A 329 2.51 -5.47 5.90
N LEU A 330 3.14 -6.59 6.26
CA LEU A 330 3.58 -7.62 5.32
C LEU A 330 2.42 -8.34 4.65
N GLY A 331 1.34 -8.64 5.39
CA GLY A 331 0.12 -9.23 4.82
C GLY A 331 -0.54 -8.31 3.80
N TYR A 332 -0.54 -7.01 4.07
CA TYR A 332 -1.03 -6.00 3.14
C TYR A 332 -0.14 -5.87 1.90
N ILE A 333 1.19 -5.83 2.06
CA ILE A 333 2.15 -5.82 0.96
C ILE A 333 2.07 -7.10 0.12
N ALA A 334 1.87 -8.27 0.75
CA ALA A 334 1.73 -9.54 0.05
C ALA A 334 0.51 -9.54 -0.87
N ASP A 335 -0.63 -9.04 -0.39
CA ASP A 335 -1.83 -8.91 -1.22
C ASP A 335 -1.60 -7.98 -2.41
N GLY A 336 -0.93 -6.85 -2.16
CA GLY A 336 -0.61 -5.93 -3.23
C GLY A 336 0.38 -6.45 -4.26
N THR A 337 1.39 -7.18 -3.80
CA THR A 337 2.39 -7.76 -4.68
C THR A 337 1.78 -8.82 -5.58
N ARG A 338 0.90 -9.69 -5.06
CA ARG A 338 0.16 -10.66 -5.89
C ARG A 338 -0.61 -9.98 -7.00
N LEU A 339 -1.29 -8.88 -6.68
CA LEU A 339 -2.07 -8.11 -7.64
C LEU A 339 -1.19 -7.47 -8.71
N LEU A 340 -0.05 -6.88 -8.32
CA LEU A 340 0.94 -6.31 -9.25
C LEU A 340 1.58 -7.38 -10.15
N VAL A 341 1.91 -8.56 -9.60
CA VAL A 341 2.43 -9.68 -10.38
C VAL A 341 1.38 -10.16 -11.38
N ALA A 342 0.12 -10.34 -10.97
CA ALA A 342 -0.97 -10.70 -11.87
C ALA A 342 -1.24 -9.63 -12.95
N LEU A 343 -1.04 -8.34 -12.63
CA LEU A 343 -1.11 -7.24 -13.59
C LEU A 343 0.03 -7.27 -14.62
N SER A 344 1.26 -7.47 -14.16
CA SER A 344 2.48 -7.50 -15.00
C SER A 344 2.58 -8.74 -15.89
N GLN A 345 1.90 -9.84 -15.53
CA GLN A 345 1.74 -10.98 -16.42
C GLN A 345 0.95 -10.51 -17.66
N LYS A 346 1.66 -10.17 -18.75
CA LYS A 346 1.05 -9.94 -20.07
C LYS A 346 0.27 -11.20 -20.45
N GLN A 347 -1.04 -11.22 -20.20
CA GLN A 347 -1.89 -12.07 -21.01
C GLN A 347 -1.91 -11.41 -22.38
N LEU A 348 -1.30 -12.06 -23.36
CA LEU A 348 -1.53 -11.71 -24.75
C LEU A 348 -3.06 -11.70 -24.95
N PRO A 349 -3.67 -10.58 -25.39
CA PRO A 349 -5.11 -10.55 -25.66
C PRO A 349 -5.45 -11.70 -26.62
N GLY A 350 -6.39 -12.56 -26.22
CA GLY A 350 -6.79 -13.73 -27.01
C GLY A 350 -6.06 -15.05 -26.71
N LEU A 351 -5.04 -15.04 -25.85
CA LEU A 351 -4.36 -16.28 -25.45
C LEU A 351 -5.11 -16.93 -24.28
N GLN A 352 -6.27 -17.53 -24.60
CA GLN A 352 -6.88 -18.53 -23.71
C GLN A 352 -5.94 -19.75 -23.64
N SER A 353 -6.21 -20.72 -22.77
CA SER A 353 -5.49 -22.00 -22.78
C SER A 353 -6.42 -23.07 -23.35
N PHE A 354 -5.96 -23.81 -24.35
CA PHE A 354 -6.63 -24.96 -24.92
C PHE A 354 -6.06 -26.12 -24.14
N ALA A 355 -6.94 -27.00 -23.67
CA ALA A 355 -6.52 -28.16 -22.91
C ALA A 355 -5.62 -29.08 -23.74
N THR A 356 -5.86 -29.20 -25.06
CA THR A 356 -5.12 -30.13 -25.95
C THR A 356 -5.11 -29.66 -27.41
N ALA A 357 -4.22 -30.23 -28.23
CA ALA A 357 -4.23 -30.06 -29.70
C ALA A 357 -5.57 -30.48 -30.32
N ARG A 358 -6.26 -31.46 -29.72
CA ARG A 358 -7.60 -31.91 -30.14
C ARG A 358 -8.65 -30.79 -29.95
N SER A 359 -8.52 -29.97 -28.91
CA SER A 359 -9.37 -28.79 -28.69
C SER A 359 -9.13 -27.70 -29.76
N CYS A 360 -7.88 -27.51 -30.20
CA CYS A 360 -7.57 -26.62 -31.33
C CYS A 360 -8.23 -27.13 -32.62
N CYS A 361 -8.08 -28.42 -32.94
CA CYS A 361 -8.68 -29.03 -34.12
C CYS A 361 -10.21 -28.94 -34.11
N ALA A 362 -10.85 -29.16 -32.96
CA ALA A 362 -12.30 -29.05 -32.83
C ALA A 362 -12.80 -27.62 -33.11
N LEU A 363 -12.05 -26.60 -32.69
CA LEU A 363 -12.40 -25.21 -32.94
C LEU A 363 -12.17 -24.81 -34.41
N LEU A 364 -11.09 -25.30 -35.02
CA LEU A 364 -10.85 -25.15 -36.47
C LEU A 364 -11.91 -25.89 -37.30
N ALA A 365 -12.39 -27.04 -36.85
CA ALA A 365 -13.44 -27.81 -37.53
C ALA A 365 -14.83 -27.17 -37.37
N ALA A 366 -15.11 -26.54 -36.22
CA ALA A 366 -16.34 -25.79 -35.99
C ALA A 366 -16.42 -24.50 -36.84
N TYR A 367 -15.26 -23.95 -37.19
CA TYR A 367 -15.13 -22.82 -38.10
C TYR A 367 -15.10 -23.36 -39.54
N GLN A 368 -16.24 -23.71 -40.14
CA GLN A 368 -16.31 -24.33 -41.48
C GLN A 368 -15.53 -23.53 -42.53
N PRO A 369 -14.32 -23.93 -42.92
CA PRO A 369 -13.61 -23.26 -43.99
C PRO A 369 -14.01 -23.90 -45.33
N PRO A 370 -13.73 -23.26 -46.48
CA PRO A 370 -13.93 -23.90 -47.77
C PRO A 370 -13.02 -25.14 -47.83
N GLN A 371 -13.46 -26.18 -48.53
CA GLN A 371 -12.82 -27.51 -48.54
C GLN A 371 -11.32 -27.50 -48.91
N ASP A 372 -10.80 -26.41 -49.49
CA ASP A 372 -9.38 -26.22 -49.85
C ASP A 372 -8.47 -25.70 -48.73
N ALA A 373 -9.01 -25.30 -47.56
CA ALA A 373 -8.23 -24.70 -46.48
C ALA A 373 -7.44 -25.70 -45.62
N LEU A 374 -7.64 -27.00 -45.83
CA LEU A 374 -6.99 -28.08 -45.09
C LEU A 374 -5.82 -28.67 -45.88
N ARG A 375 -4.74 -27.90 -46.03
CA ARG A 375 -3.45 -28.44 -46.51
C ARG A 375 -2.58 -28.85 -45.32
N SER A 376 -2.80 -30.07 -44.82
CA SER A 376 -1.77 -30.79 -44.08
C SER A 376 -0.71 -31.22 -45.10
N ARG A 377 0.47 -30.58 -45.09
CA ARG A 377 1.57 -30.95 -46.00
C ARG A 377 2.53 -31.87 -45.27
N LEU A 378 2.39 -33.18 -45.52
CA LEU A 378 3.54 -34.09 -45.52
C LEU A 378 4.26 -33.89 -46.85
N GLY A 379 5.59 -33.82 -46.82
CA GLY A 379 6.40 -33.44 -47.96
C GLY A 379 6.24 -34.38 -49.15
N SER A 380 5.65 -33.89 -50.24
CA SER A 380 5.97 -34.30 -51.61
C SER A 380 5.56 -33.24 -52.64
N GLU A 381 6.56 -32.92 -53.48
CA GLU A 381 6.68 -32.16 -54.74
C GLU A 381 5.95 -30.81 -54.97
N PRO A 382 6.68 -29.74 -55.35
CA PRO A 382 6.12 -28.40 -55.53
C PRO A 382 5.61 -28.15 -56.97
N GLY A 383 4.56 -27.33 -57.07
CA GLY A 383 4.23 -26.59 -58.30
C GLY A 383 4.71 -25.15 -58.19
N GLU A 384 4.97 -24.49 -59.32
CA GLU A 384 5.78 -23.27 -59.48
C GLU A 384 5.41 -22.04 -58.60
N GLY A 385 4.19 -21.93 -58.07
CA GLY A 385 3.83 -20.88 -57.10
C GLY A 385 4.17 -21.20 -55.63
N ILE A 386 4.73 -22.39 -55.37
CA ILE A 386 5.04 -22.92 -54.03
C ILE A 386 6.54 -22.81 -53.73
N GLU A 387 7.40 -22.70 -54.73
CA GLU A 387 8.86 -22.63 -54.55
C GLU A 387 9.29 -21.31 -53.89
N GLU A 388 8.71 -20.19 -54.29
CA GLU A 388 9.06 -18.86 -53.76
C GLU A 388 8.75 -18.73 -52.26
N LEU A 389 7.56 -19.17 -51.83
CA LEU A 389 7.16 -19.18 -50.41
C LEU A 389 7.87 -20.30 -49.62
N SER A 390 8.24 -21.40 -50.28
CA SER A 390 9.00 -22.50 -49.68
C SER A 390 10.46 -22.11 -49.45
N GLU A 391 11.09 -21.33 -50.34
CA GLU A 391 12.41 -20.72 -50.15
C GLU A 391 12.38 -19.68 -49.02
N GLU A 392 11.34 -18.83 -48.99
CA GLU A 392 11.16 -17.86 -47.91
C GLU A 392 10.96 -18.52 -46.54
N LEU A 393 10.25 -19.65 -46.44
CA LEU A 393 10.01 -20.34 -45.17
C LEU A 393 11.05 -21.43 -44.85
N GLN A 394 11.93 -21.78 -45.78
CA GLN A 394 12.89 -22.89 -45.66
C GLN A 394 13.82 -22.70 -44.46
N HIS A 395 14.26 -21.47 -44.20
CA HIS A 395 15.17 -21.17 -43.08
C HIS A 395 14.50 -21.37 -41.71
N VAL A 396 13.19 -21.13 -41.59
CA VAL A 396 12.42 -21.35 -40.36
C VAL A 396 12.10 -22.83 -40.15
N LEU A 397 11.77 -23.55 -41.23
CA LEU A 397 11.47 -24.99 -41.20
C LEU A 397 12.71 -25.88 -41.08
N SER A 398 13.90 -25.34 -41.35
CA SER A 398 15.19 -26.04 -41.26
C SER A 398 15.84 -26.01 -39.89
N LEU A 399 15.29 -25.24 -38.95
CA LEU A 399 15.72 -25.24 -37.54
C LEU A 399 15.61 -26.67 -36.98
N GLU A 400 16.65 -27.14 -36.29
CA GLU A 400 16.70 -28.52 -35.73
C GLU A 400 15.46 -28.81 -34.87
N GLU A 401 14.91 -27.80 -34.20
CA GLU A 401 13.71 -27.94 -33.38
C GLU A 401 12.41 -28.20 -34.16
N PHE A 402 12.39 -28.03 -35.49
CA PHE A 402 11.23 -28.38 -36.32
C PHE A 402 11.35 -29.79 -36.92
N LYS A 403 12.57 -30.25 -37.22
CA LYS A 403 12.84 -31.57 -37.79
C LYS A 403 12.56 -32.71 -36.80
N ASP A 404 12.83 -32.51 -35.52
CA ASP A 404 12.66 -33.53 -34.47
C ASP A 404 11.20 -33.83 -34.09
N PHE A 405 10.25 -32.98 -34.50
CA PHE A 405 8.87 -33.05 -33.99
C PHE A 405 7.83 -33.52 -35.01
N GLY A 406 8.20 -33.74 -36.28
CA GLY A 406 7.29 -34.21 -37.33
C GLY A 406 6.03 -33.34 -37.45
N LEU A 407 6.21 -32.02 -37.57
CA LEU A 407 5.13 -31.03 -37.43
C LEU A 407 4.69 -30.45 -38.77
N GLY A 408 3.37 -30.32 -38.95
CA GLY A 408 2.77 -29.51 -40.01
C GLY A 408 2.45 -28.10 -39.51
N VAL A 409 2.87 -27.08 -40.25
CA VAL A 409 2.34 -25.71 -40.14
C VAL A 409 1.18 -25.59 -41.11
N GLN A 410 0.00 -25.25 -40.61
CA GLN A 410 -1.16 -24.99 -41.47
C GLN A 410 -1.41 -23.49 -41.53
N LEU A 411 -1.23 -22.92 -42.72
CA LEU A 411 -1.66 -21.56 -43.05
C LEU A 411 -3.08 -21.63 -43.63
N VAL A 412 -4.01 -20.91 -43.02
CA VAL A 412 -5.38 -20.76 -43.49
C VAL A 412 -5.54 -19.32 -43.98
N THR A 413 -5.84 -19.18 -45.26
CA THR A 413 -6.29 -17.91 -45.87
C THR A 413 -7.78 -17.74 -45.60
N ASP A 414 -8.18 -16.59 -45.07
CA ASP A 414 -9.60 -16.34 -44.78
C ASP A 414 -10.43 -16.08 -46.06
N LEU A 415 -11.69 -16.44 -45.92
CA LEU A 415 -12.81 -16.46 -46.87
C LEU A 415 -13.23 -15.06 -47.35
N GLY A 416 -13.82 -15.02 -48.55
CA GLY A 416 -14.31 -13.80 -49.18
C GLY A 416 -15.39 -13.05 -48.39
N GLU A 417 -15.26 -11.72 -48.41
CA GLU A 417 -16.23 -10.61 -48.52
C GLU A 417 -17.70 -10.68 -48.03
N GLN A 418 -18.25 -11.74 -47.43
CA GLN A 418 -19.70 -11.81 -47.14
C GLN A 418 -20.14 -11.55 -45.70
N ALA A 419 -19.39 -10.78 -44.92
CA ALA A 419 -19.89 -10.30 -43.63
C ALA A 419 -19.46 -8.87 -43.33
N MET A 420 -20.08 -7.87 -43.99
CA MET A 420 -20.37 -6.57 -43.39
C MET A 420 -21.19 -5.67 -44.34
N HIS A 421 -22.51 -5.71 -44.21
CA HIS A 421 -23.35 -4.57 -44.55
C HIS A 421 -23.87 -3.95 -43.26
N SER A 422 -23.12 -3.00 -42.71
CA SER A 422 -23.72 -1.89 -41.95
C SER A 422 -22.98 -0.61 -42.32
N VAL A 423 -23.73 0.47 -42.52
CA VAL A 423 -23.25 1.77 -42.99
C VAL A 423 -22.22 2.41 -42.04
N GLU A 424 -22.15 1.94 -40.79
CA GLU A 424 -21.16 2.37 -39.80
C GLU A 424 -19.72 1.92 -40.11
N SER A 425 -19.52 0.87 -40.92
CA SER A 425 -18.16 0.41 -41.30
C SER A 425 -17.46 1.26 -42.37
N PHE A 426 -18.18 2.20 -42.99
CA PHE A 426 -17.66 3.03 -44.09
C PHE A 426 -16.98 4.33 -43.61
N LEU A 427 -17.20 4.74 -42.36
CA LEU A 427 -16.76 6.06 -41.85
C LEU A 427 -15.82 6.00 -40.64
N GLY A 428 -15.49 4.83 -40.11
CA GLY A 428 -14.53 4.67 -39.03
C GLY A 428 -13.32 3.89 -39.49
N GLU A 429 -12.15 4.52 -39.53
CA GLU A 429 -10.86 3.83 -39.59
C GLU A 429 -10.79 2.81 -38.44
N ARG A 430 -11.10 1.54 -38.73
CA ARG A 430 -10.76 0.47 -37.81
C ARG A 430 -9.23 0.44 -37.74
N PRO A 431 -8.61 0.52 -36.54
CA PRO A 431 -7.20 0.18 -36.44
C PRO A 431 -7.02 -1.23 -37.02
N PRO A 432 -5.95 -1.49 -37.81
CA PRO A 432 -5.70 -2.80 -38.36
C PRO A 432 -5.79 -3.79 -37.19
N SER A 433 -6.72 -4.76 -37.30
CA SER A 433 -7.02 -5.72 -36.24
C SER A 433 -5.70 -6.18 -35.63
N GLN A 434 -5.47 -6.05 -34.32
CA GLN A 434 -4.17 -6.49 -33.78
C GLN A 434 -4.00 -8.01 -33.99
N ALA A 435 -2.75 -8.46 -34.18
CA ALA A 435 -2.46 -9.88 -34.22
C ALA A 435 -2.96 -10.53 -32.92
N TRP A 436 -3.73 -11.61 -33.05
CA TRP A 436 -4.22 -12.37 -31.89
C TRP A 436 -3.85 -13.83 -32.05
N GLY A 437 -3.71 -14.54 -30.94
CA GLY A 437 -3.39 -15.94 -31.00
C GLY A 437 -3.48 -16.62 -29.65
N HIS A 438 -3.27 -17.92 -29.69
CA HIS A 438 -3.51 -18.84 -28.61
C HIS A 438 -2.36 -19.85 -28.54
N LEU A 439 -1.85 -20.17 -27.35
CA LEU A 439 -0.89 -21.27 -27.10
C LEU A 439 -1.47 -22.26 -26.07
N SER A 440 -1.57 -23.53 -26.44
CA SER A 440 -1.88 -24.63 -25.54
C SER A 440 -0.75 -24.90 -24.56
N GLN A 441 -1.09 -25.47 -23.39
CA GLN A 441 -0.09 -25.90 -22.40
C GLN A 441 0.84 -27.00 -22.94
N THR A 442 0.41 -27.73 -23.96
CA THR A 442 1.19 -28.76 -24.65
C THR A 442 2.10 -28.21 -25.76
N GLY A 443 2.11 -26.88 -25.96
CA GLY A 443 2.98 -26.17 -26.90
C GLY A 443 2.43 -25.99 -28.32
N SER A 444 1.20 -26.43 -28.59
CA SER A 444 0.50 -26.14 -29.84
C SER A 444 -0.01 -24.69 -29.84
N PHE A 445 -0.02 -23.97 -30.95
CA PHE A 445 -0.56 -22.62 -31.01
C PHE A 445 -1.40 -22.34 -32.25
N MET A 446 -2.17 -21.26 -32.21
CA MET A 446 -2.87 -20.66 -33.34
C MET A 446 -2.64 -19.15 -33.30
N LEU A 447 -2.32 -18.52 -34.43
CA LEU A 447 -2.03 -17.09 -34.54
C LEU A 447 -2.81 -16.54 -35.73
N ARG A 448 -3.69 -15.56 -35.54
CA ARG A 448 -4.25 -14.74 -36.61
C ARG A 448 -3.44 -13.46 -36.75
N LEU A 449 -2.95 -13.27 -37.96
CA LEU A 449 -2.07 -12.19 -38.38
C LEU A 449 -2.87 -11.16 -39.16
N PRO A 450 -2.67 -9.87 -38.90
CA PRO A 450 -3.44 -8.82 -39.56
C PRO A 450 -2.82 -8.37 -40.85
N GLY A 451 -3.62 -7.87 -41.77
CA GLY A 451 -3.19 -7.37 -43.08
C GLY A 451 -4.39 -7.23 -44.02
N ALA A 452 -4.16 -6.70 -45.23
CA ALA A 452 -5.19 -6.59 -46.27
C ALA A 452 -5.83 -7.96 -46.60
N ARG A 453 -5.07 -9.05 -46.41
CA ARG A 453 -5.57 -10.43 -46.36
C ARG A 453 -5.17 -11.03 -45.00
N PRO A 454 -6.08 -11.16 -44.03
CA PRO A 454 -5.75 -11.75 -42.74
C PRO A 454 -5.38 -13.23 -42.93
N MET A 455 -4.34 -13.69 -42.24
CA MET A 455 -3.89 -15.08 -42.29
C MET A 455 -4.00 -15.70 -40.91
N ALA A 456 -4.32 -16.99 -40.82
CA ALA A 456 -4.19 -17.76 -39.59
C ALA A 456 -3.08 -18.82 -39.75
N ALA A 457 -2.20 -18.91 -38.75
CA ALA A 457 -1.15 -19.92 -38.66
C ALA A 457 -1.42 -20.79 -37.44
N ALA A 458 -1.52 -22.11 -37.63
CA ALA A 458 -1.62 -23.06 -36.54
C ALA A 458 -0.39 -23.99 -36.50
N LEU A 459 0.17 -24.17 -35.31
CA LEU A 459 1.18 -25.19 -35.01
C LEU A 459 0.58 -26.22 -34.06
N LEU A 460 0.52 -27.47 -34.49
CA LEU A 460 -0.05 -28.57 -33.69
C LEU A 460 1.07 -29.52 -33.27
N LEU A 461 1.42 -29.50 -31.98
CA LEU A 461 2.44 -30.39 -31.41
C LEU A 461 1.80 -31.68 -30.88
N ASN A 462 2.29 -32.84 -31.32
CA ASN A 462 1.82 -34.15 -30.86
C ASN A 462 2.63 -34.70 -29.66
N LYS A 463 3.67 -34.00 -29.19
CA LYS A 463 4.46 -34.39 -28.01
C LYS A 463 4.60 -33.24 -27.01
N SER A 464 4.09 -33.45 -25.78
CA SER A 464 4.23 -32.50 -24.67
C SER A 464 5.63 -32.59 -24.04
N GLY A 465 6.64 -32.04 -24.72
CA GLY A 465 7.91 -31.75 -24.06
C GLY A 465 7.72 -30.57 -23.11
N ARG A 466 7.73 -30.80 -21.79
CA ARG A 466 7.49 -29.80 -20.72
C ARG A 466 8.43 -28.58 -20.68
N LYS A 467 9.23 -28.31 -21.71
CA LYS A 467 10.27 -27.26 -21.71
C LYS A 467 10.04 -26.26 -22.85
N ARG A 468 9.48 -25.09 -22.52
CA ARG A 468 9.70 -23.74 -23.13
C ARG A 468 9.75 -23.57 -24.67
N SER A 469 9.48 -24.57 -25.50
CA SER A 469 9.71 -24.52 -26.94
C SER A 469 8.63 -23.74 -27.70
N GLY A 470 7.35 -23.96 -27.41
CA GLY A 470 6.24 -23.35 -28.17
C GLY A 470 6.22 -21.82 -28.18
N GLN A 471 6.59 -21.17 -27.07
CA GLN A 471 6.66 -19.70 -27.01
C GLN A 471 7.84 -19.12 -27.80
N LYS A 472 8.98 -19.81 -27.83
CA LYS A 472 10.14 -19.39 -28.64
C LYS A 472 9.84 -19.54 -30.12
N VAL A 473 9.22 -20.65 -30.49
CA VAL A 473 8.78 -20.92 -31.87
C VAL A 473 7.74 -19.90 -32.34
N GLY A 474 6.71 -19.64 -31.54
CA GLY A 474 5.69 -18.63 -31.88
C GLY A 474 6.27 -17.22 -32.06
N LYS A 475 7.28 -16.84 -31.24
CA LYS A 475 8.00 -15.57 -31.41
C LYS A 475 8.86 -15.55 -32.68
N ALA A 476 9.55 -16.64 -32.99
CA ALA A 476 10.37 -16.74 -34.20
C ALA A 476 9.51 -16.61 -35.46
N VAL A 477 8.34 -17.27 -35.50
CA VAL A 477 7.37 -17.15 -36.60
C VAL A 477 6.88 -15.71 -36.76
N LEU A 478 6.54 -15.03 -35.66
CA LEU A 478 6.13 -13.62 -35.71
C LEU A 478 7.25 -12.69 -36.23
N HIS A 479 8.50 -12.92 -35.80
CA HIS A 479 9.64 -12.13 -36.26
C HIS A 479 9.96 -12.36 -37.74
N ALA A 480 9.92 -13.61 -38.21
CA ALA A 480 10.14 -13.92 -39.61
C ALA A 480 9.08 -13.28 -40.52
N ILE A 481 7.80 -13.35 -40.12
CA ILE A 481 6.70 -12.75 -40.89
C ILE A 481 6.76 -11.22 -40.87
N ALA A 482 7.20 -10.61 -39.78
CA ALA A 482 7.40 -9.17 -39.71
C ALA A 482 8.59 -8.69 -40.57
N ALA A 483 9.58 -9.56 -40.82
CA ALA A 483 10.72 -9.25 -41.67
C ALA A 483 10.45 -9.50 -43.17
N ALA A 484 9.50 -10.37 -43.51
CA ALA A 484 9.06 -10.67 -44.88
C ALA A 484 7.98 -9.70 -45.42
N ARG A 485 7.56 -8.73 -44.61
CA ARG A 485 6.69 -7.61 -45.00
C ARG A 485 7.50 -6.34 -45.07
#